data_AF-A0A656Z5Z7-F1
#
_entry.id   AF-A0A656Z5Z7-F1
#
_cell.length_a   1.000
_cell.length_b   1.000
_cell.length_c   1.000
_cell.angle_alpha   90.00
_cell.angle_beta   90.00
_cell.angle_gamma   90.00
#
_symmetry.space_group_name_H-M   'P 1'
#
loop_
_entity.id
_entity.type
_entity.pdbx_description
1 polymer ?
#
loop_
_entity_poly.entity_id
_entity_poly.type
_entity_poly.pdbx_seq_one_letter_code
_entity_poly.pdbx_strand_id
1 'polypeptide(L)'
;MQQALDHIMQERTTIVIAHRLSTVVNADRIVVMEAGHVVEEGRHNDLITIPNGVYARFYQLQSGKDDILIGNTVTEEKSNG
;
A
#
# COMPACT_ATOMS: atom_id res chain seq x y z
N MET A 1 3.02 -16.23 7.14
CA MET A 1 4.30 -15.63 6.70
C MET A 1 4.66 -14.40 7.52
N GLN A 2 3.72 -13.46 7.74
CA GLN A 2 3.93 -12.23 8.52
C GLN A 2 4.51 -12.47 9.93
N GLN A 3 3.86 -13.32 10.74
CA GLN A 3 4.24 -13.55 12.15
C GLN A 3 5.68 -14.04 12.35
N ALA A 4 6.23 -14.82 11.40
CA ALA A 4 7.60 -15.30 11.48
C ALA A 4 8.61 -14.18 11.15
N LEU A 5 8.27 -13.29 10.20
CA LEU A 5 9.08 -12.11 9.88
C LEU A 5 9.02 -11.08 11.00
N ASP A 6 7.83 -10.82 11.54
CA ASP A 6 7.62 -9.87 12.64
C ASP A 6 8.43 -10.25 13.89
N HIS A 7 8.48 -11.54 14.22
CA HIS A 7 9.29 -12.04 15.33
C HIS A 7 10.81 -11.90 15.07
N ILE A 8 11.25 -12.09 13.82
CA ILE A 8 12.65 -11.91 13.45
C ILE A 8 13.05 -10.42 13.40
N MET A 9 12.11 -9.52 13.16
CA MET A 9 12.35 -8.08 13.11
C MET A 9 12.51 -7.45 14.50
N GLN A 10 12.00 -8.10 15.55
CA GLN A 10 12.17 -7.61 16.91
C GLN A 10 13.66 -7.54 17.27
N GLU A 11 14.07 -6.36 17.77
CA GLU A 11 15.43 -6.03 18.22
C GLU A 11 16.52 -5.97 17.14
N ARG A 12 16.17 -6.01 15.85
CA ARG A 12 17.13 -5.93 14.73
C ARG A 12 16.73 -4.88 13.71
N THR A 13 17.72 -4.19 13.15
CA THR A 13 17.50 -3.39 11.95
C THR A 13 17.23 -4.33 10.79
N THR A 14 16.04 -4.24 10.20
CA THR A 14 15.60 -5.13 9.12
C THR A 14 15.29 -4.32 7.87
N ILE A 15 15.89 -4.70 6.75
CA ILE A 15 15.60 -4.14 5.43
C ILE A 15 14.87 -5.20 4.62
N VAL A 16 13.68 -4.86 4.11
CA VAL A 16 12.89 -5.75 3.27
C VAL A 16 12.72 -5.14 1.88
N ILE A 17 13.12 -5.89 0.86
CA ILE A 17 12.81 -5.59 -0.53
C ILE A 17 11.65 -6.49 -0.93
N ALA A 18 10.48 -5.90 -1.16
CA ALA A 18 9.28 -6.67 -1.45
C ALA A 18 8.46 -6.03 -2.56
N HIS A 19 7.86 -6.90 -3.38
CA HIS A 19 6.81 -6.55 -4.31
C HIS A 19 5.42 -6.87 -3.76
N ARG A 20 5.27 -7.30 -2.51
CA ARG A 20 3.96 -7.63 -1.90
C ARG A 20 3.61 -6.60 -0.85
N LEU A 21 2.41 -6.05 -0.98
CA LEU A 21 1.90 -5.00 -0.10
C LEU A 21 1.80 -5.43 1.36
N SER A 22 1.37 -6.67 1.61
CA SER A 22 1.24 -7.26 2.95
C SER A 22 2.52 -7.14 3.78
N THR A 23 3.69 -7.17 3.14
CA THR A 23 5.00 -7.11 3.82
C THR A 23 5.46 -5.67 4.09
N VAL A 24 5.00 -4.70 3.30
CA VAL A 24 5.51 -3.31 3.33
C VAL A 24 4.62 -2.40 4.18
N VAL A 25 3.31 -2.67 4.29
CA VAL A 25 2.34 -1.82 5.00
C VAL A 25 2.67 -1.65 6.49
N ASN A 26 3.23 -2.68 7.13
CA ASN A 26 3.56 -2.66 8.55
C ASN A 26 4.97 -2.13 8.86
N ALA A 27 5.73 -1.68 7.85
CA ALA A 27 7.07 -1.17 8.06
C ALA A 27 7.06 0.19 8.77
N ASP A 28 8.02 0.41 9.67
CA ASP A 28 8.20 1.70 10.36
C ASP A 28 8.60 2.84 9.41
N ARG A 29 9.22 2.48 8.28
CA ARG A 29 9.66 3.37 7.19
C ARG A 29 9.62 2.62 5.87
N ILE A 30 8.99 3.24 4.87
CA ILE A 30 8.87 2.73 3.50
C ILE A 30 9.66 3.66 2.58
N VAL A 31 10.46 3.07 1.70
CA VAL A 31 11.22 3.78 0.67
C VAL A 31 10.72 3.29 -0.69
N VAL A 32 10.25 4.19 -1.54
CA VAL A 32 9.82 3.87 -2.90
C VAL A 32 10.91 4.30 -3.87
N MET A 33 11.32 3.37 -4.72
CA MET A 33 12.33 3.61 -5.74
C MET A 33 11.73 3.54 -7.15
N GLU A 34 12.10 4.50 -8.00
CA GLU A 34 11.78 4.51 -9.42
C GLU A 34 13.00 4.99 -10.20
N ALA A 35 13.35 4.27 -11.28
CA ALA A 35 14.50 4.58 -12.14
C ALA A 35 15.82 4.84 -11.36
N GLY A 36 16.07 4.07 -10.29
CA GLY A 36 17.28 4.19 -9.47
C GLY A 36 17.28 5.33 -8.44
N HIS A 37 16.18 6.06 -8.29
CA HIS A 37 16.06 7.20 -7.37
C HIS A 37 14.99 6.92 -6.31
N VAL A 38 15.19 7.46 -5.10
CA VAL A 38 14.15 7.50 -4.07
C VAL A 38 13.14 8.58 -4.47
N VAL A 39 11.91 8.18 -4.75
CA VAL A 39 10.83 9.10 -5.19
C VAL A 39 9.87 9.44 -4.06
N GLU A 40 9.69 8.53 -3.11
CA GLU A 40 8.84 8.74 -1.92
C GLU A 40 9.44 8.03 -0.71
N GLU A 41 9.22 8.60 0.47
CA GLU A 41 9.66 8.02 1.73
C GLU A 41 8.73 8.43 2.87
N GLY A 42 8.33 7.48 3.73
CA GLY A 42 7.48 7.77 4.88
C GLY A 42 6.84 6.53 5.48
N ARG A 43 5.85 6.72 6.35
CA ARG A 43 5.00 5.64 6.83
C ARG A 43 3.85 5.40 5.86
N HIS A 44 3.25 4.20 5.92
CA HIS A 44 2.09 3.86 5.10
C HIS A 44 1.01 4.95 5.12
N ASN A 45 0.62 5.40 6.32
CA ASN A 45 -0.44 6.39 6.51
C ASN A 45 -0.13 7.75 5.87
N ASP A 46 1.14 8.12 5.76
CA ASP A 46 1.53 9.38 5.13
C ASP A 46 1.53 9.20 3.60
N LEU A 47 2.18 8.14 3.12
CA LEU A 47 2.36 7.88 1.70
C LEU A 47 1.05 7.60 0.95
N ILE A 48 0.07 6.97 1.61
CA ILE A 48 -1.23 6.69 0.98
C ILE A 48 -2.04 7.96 0.70
N THR A 49 -1.76 9.05 1.42
CA THR A 49 -2.49 10.32 1.27
C THR A 49 -1.94 11.21 0.16
N ILE A 50 -0.76 10.88 -0.40
CA ILE A 50 -0.11 11.67 -1.45
C ILE A 50 -0.93 11.58 -2.74
N PRO A 51 -1.48 12.70 -3.25
CA PRO A 51 -2.22 12.69 -4.50
C PRO A 51 -1.31 12.24 -5.65
N ASN A 52 -1.77 11.27 -6.44
CA ASN A 52 -1.02 10.65 -7.53
C ASN A 52 0.31 10.01 -7.10
N GLY A 53 0.48 9.69 -5.81
CA GLY A 53 1.68 9.05 -5.29
C GLY A 53 1.96 7.68 -5.90
N VAL A 54 3.24 7.38 -6.11
CA VAL A 54 3.73 6.10 -6.63
C VAL A 54 3.38 4.97 -5.66
N TYR A 55 3.57 5.19 -4.35
CA TYR A 55 3.15 4.23 -3.33
C TYR A 55 1.65 3.95 -3.39
N ALA A 56 0.82 5.00 -3.42
CA ALA A 56 -0.63 4.86 -3.41
C ALA A 56 -1.16 4.14 -4.66
N ARG A 57 -0.60 4.43 -5.83
CA ARG A 57 -0.90 3.71 -7.08
C ARG A 57 -0.51 2.23 -7.00
N PHE A 58 0.68 1.94 -6.47
CA PHE A 58 1.12 0.56 -6.28
C PHE A 58 0.25 -0.20 -5.28
N TYR A 59 -0.16 0.45 -4.18
CA TYR A 59 -1.10 -0.07 -3.19
C TYR A 59 -2.43 -0.46 -3.86
N GLN A 60 -3.04 0.45 -4.62
CA GLN A 60 -4.31 0.20 -5.32
C GLN A 60 -4.23 -0.98 -6.30
N LEU A 61 -3.13 -1.09 -7.07
CA LEU A 61 -2.92 -2.19 -8.02
C LEU A 61 -2.82 -3.57 -7.35
N GLN A 62 -2.38 -3.64 -6.10
CA GLN A 62 -2.23 -4.88 -5.36
C GLN A 62 -3.43 -5.20 -4.47
N SER A 63 -4.06 -4.20 -3.88
CA SER A 63 -5.33 -4.37 -3.16
C SER A 63 -6.44 -4.86 -4.10
N GLY A 64 -6.44 -4.40 -5.36
CA GLY A 64 -7.38 -4.88 -6.38
C GLY A 64 -7.16 -6.32 -6.85
N LYS A 65 -6.09 -7.01 -6.43
CA LYS A 65 -5.89 -8.44 -6.72
C LYS A 65 -6.51 -9.38 -5.69
N ASP A 66 -6.91 -8.85 -4.53
CA ASP A 66 -7.71 -9.57 -3.53
C ASP A 66 -9.19 -9.08 -3.47
N ASP A 67 -9.54 -7.97 -4.14
CA ASP A 67 -10.89 -7.36 -4.13
C ASP A 67 -11.58 -7.31 -5.52
N ILE A 68 -12.02 -8.47 -6.04
CA ILE A 68 -13.17 -8.50 -6.99
C ILE A 68 -14.51 -8.30 -6.23
N LEU A 69 -14.50 -8.04 -4.92
CA LEU A 69 -15.68 -8.09 -4.06
C LEU A 69 -16.02 -6.80 -3.29
N ILE A 70 -15.69 -5.61 -3.81
CA ILE A 70 -16.42 -4.39 -3.42
C ILE A 70 -17.39 -4.04 -4.56
N GLY A 71 -18.49 -4.77 -4.57
CA GLY A 71 -19.55 -4.67 -5.58
C GLY A 71 -20.23 -3.31 -5.59
N ASN A 72 -20.69 -2.96 -6.80
CA ASN A 72 -21.80 -2.09 -7.14
C ASN A 72 -22.58 -1.47 -5.96
N THR A 73 -22.54 -0.14 -5.86
CA THR A 73 -23.76 0.63 -5.58
C THR A 73 -23.90 1.71 -6.64
N VAL A 74 -24.58 1.32 -7.73
CA VAL A 74 -25.41 2.25 -8.48
C VAL A 74 -26.55 2.64 -7.55
N THR A 75 -26.75 3.94 -7.33
CA THR A 75 -28.07 4.51 -7.05
C THR A 75 -28.14 5.88 -7.73
N GLU A 76 -28.23 5.84 -9.06
CA GLU A 76 -29.24 6.63 -9.79
C GLU A 76 -30.62 6.17 -9.25
N GLU A 77 -31.62 6.98 -8.92
CA GLU A 77 -32.11 8.25 -9.44
C GLU A 77 -33.11 8.82 -8.40
N LYS A 78 -33.32 10.13 -8.37
CA LYS A 78 -34.65 10.79 -8.50
C LYS A 78 -34.47 12.31 -8.36
N SER A 79 -34.25 12.98 -9.48
CA SER A 79 -34.72 14.35 -9.66
C SER A 79 -35.09 14.58 -11.13
N ASN A 80 -36.37 14.92 -11.30
CA ASN A 80 -36.92 15.83 -12.31
C ASN A 80 -37.67 15.20 -13.50
N GLY A 81 -39.00 15.38 -13.51
CA GLY A 81 -39.91 15.15 -14.64
C GLY A 81 -41.15 14.35 -14.28
#